data_AF-A0A5J4P3V5-F1
#
_entry.id   AF-A0A5J4P3V5-F1
#
_cell.length_a   1.000
_cell.length_b   1.000
_cell.length_c   1.000
_cell.angle_alpha   90.00
_cell.angle_beta   90.00
_cell.angle_gamma   90.00
#
_symmetry.space_group_name_H-M   'P 1'
#
loop_
_entity.id
_entity.type
_entity.pdbx_description
1 polymer ?
#
loop_
_entity_poly.entity_id
_entity_poly.type
_entity_poly.pdbx_seq_one_letter_code
_entity_poly.pdbx_strand_id
1 'polypeptide(L)'
;PPQVTTSRGIIHISLNPHPEDKLSDDQLADIGREYMERLGFGEQPYMIFKHEDIDRQHLHIVSTRVRSDGTLISDKKDFERSRKITDDLEQKYGLHPKDKKQGEAWQLSPVDASRSDLKKQIVGVVKPLATMYKFQSLGEYRALLSLYNIGVEKVEGSNQGNKYTGLVY
;
A
#
# COMPACT_ATOMS: atom_id res chain seq x y z
N PRO A 1 -30.03 -26.79 -4.64
CA PRO A 1 -28.65 -26.41 -4.27
C PRO A 1 -28.62 -25.78 -2.86
N PRO A 2 -27.65 -26.12 -2.01
CA PRO A 2 -27.48 -25.42 -0.73
C PRO A 2 -27.22 -23.94 -1.00
N GLN A 3 -27.96 -23.06 -0.31
CA GLN A 3 -27.81 -21.61 -0.45
C GLN A 3 -26.49 -21.18 0.22
N VAL A 4 -25.48 -20.89 -0.59
CA VAL A 4 -24.22 -20.29 -0.12
C VAL A 4 -24.44 -18.78 -0.02
N THR A 5 -24.37 -18.23 1.19
CA THR A 5 -24.44 -16.78 1.42
C THR A 5 -23.04 -16.21 1.64
N THR A 6 -22.78 -15.00 1.14
CA THR A 6 -21.49 -14.31 1.34
C THR A 6 -21.72 -12.82 1.52
N SER A 7 -21.04 -12.22 2.50
CA SER A 7 -20.93 -10.76 2.63
C SER A 7 -19.81 -10.17 1.77
N ARG A 8 -18.99 -11.01 1.13
CA ARG A 8 -17.84 -10.63 0.31
C ARG A 8 -18.01 -11.17 -1.10
N GLY A 9 -19.07 -10.73 -1.79
CA GLY A 9 -19.38 -11.16 -3.16
C GLY A 9 -18.51 -10.48 -4.23
N ILE A 10 -17.87 -9.36 -3.90
CA ILE A 10 -17.05 -8.57 -4.82
C ILE A 10 -15.58 -8.65 -4.41
N ILE A 11 -14.70 -8.64 -5.40
CA ILE A 11 -13.26 -8.44 -5.22
C ILE A 11 -12.83 -7.16 -5.95
N HIS A 12 -12.00 -6.36 -5.29
CA HIS A 12 -11.34 -5.19 -5.85
C HIS A 12 -9.84 -5.37 -5.69
N ILE A 13 -9.11 -5.25 -6.81
CA ILE A 13 -7.66 -5.42 -6.88
C ILE A 13 -7.06 -4.10 -7.36
N SER A 14 -5.88 -3.77 -6.83
CA SER A 14 -5.07 -2.65 -7.30
C SER A 14 -3.68 -3.15 -7.68
N LEU A 15 -3.32 -3.05 -8.95
CA LEU A 15 -1.97 -3.32 -9.44
C LEU A 15 -1.26 -1.98 -9.65
N ASN A 16 -0.07 -1.85 -9.06
CA ASN A 16 0.66 -0.58 -9.03
C ASN A 16 2.08 -0.83 -9.56
N PRO A 17 2.28 -0.79 -10.89
CA PRO A 17 3.62 -0.79 -11.48
C PRO A 17 4.52 0.30 -10.88
N HIS A 18 5.83 0.13 -10.95
CA HIS A 18 6.76 1.16 -10.50
C HIS A 18 6.61 2.42 -11.38
N PRO A 19 6.80 3.64 -10.86
CA PRO A 19 6.68 4.86 -11.66
C PRO A 19 7.60 4.90 -12.89
N GLU A 20 8.70 4.16 -12.86
CA GLU A 20 9.66 4.05 -13.98
C GLU A 20 9.29 2.96 -15.01
N ASP A 21 8.32 2.09 -14.70
CA ASP A 21 7.80 1.10 -15.65
C ASP A 21 6.89 1.78 -16.66
N LYS A 22 7.43 2.07 -17.85
CA LYS A 22 6.67 2.67 -18.96
C LYS A 22 5.92 1.59 -19.73
N LEU A 23 4.70 1.29 -19.29
CA LEU A 23 3.82 0.29 -19.90
C LEU A 23 2.84 0.95 -20.87
N SER A 24 2.67 0.32 -22.04
CA SER A 24 1.57 0.67 -22.95
C SER A 24 0.22 0.20 -22.40
N ASP A 25 -0.87 0.78 -22.90
CA ASP A 25 -2.24 0.38 -22.52
C ASP A 25 -2.50 -1.11 -22.80
N ASP A 26 -1.97 -1.64 -23.91
CA ASP A 26 -2.08 -3.06 -24.26
C ASP A 26 -1.31 -3.94 -23.26
N GLN A 27 -0.09 -3.56 -22.89
CA GLN A 27 0.69 -4.30 -21.87
C GLN A 27 0.01 -4.28 -20.51
N LEU A 28 -0.54 -3.13 -20.10
CA LEU A 28 -1.32 -3.01 -18.86
C LEU A 28 -2.54 -3.93 -18.89
N ALA A 29 -3.27 -3.96 -20.01
CA ALA A 29 -4.41 -4.85 -20.19
C ALA A 29 -3.99 -6.34 -20.17
N ASP A 30 -2.88 -6.69 -20.82
CA ASP A 30 -2.31 -8.05 -20.83
C ASP A 30 -1.93 -8.50 -19.41
N ILE A 31 -1.21 -7.65 -18.67
CA ILE A 31 -0.83 -7.89 -17.27
C ILE A 31 -2.07 -8.11 -16.40
N GLY A 32 -3.09 -7.24 -16.54
CA GLY A 32 -4.33 -7.36 -15.79
C GLY A 32 -5.09 -8.66 -16.10
N ARG A 33 -5.18 -9.05 -17.38
CA ARG A 33 -5.81 -10.30 -17.81
C ARG A 33 -5.06 -11.52 -17.29
N GLU A 34 -3.74 -11.56 -17.45
CA GLU A 34 -2.91 -12.68 -16.98
C GLU A 34 -2.93 -12.79 -15.45
N TYR A 35 -2.94 -11.67 -14.73
CA TYR A 35 -3.11 -11.65 -13.29
C TYR A 35 -4.43 -12.30 -12.86
N MET A 36 -5.55 -11.91 -13.50
CA MET A 36 -6.87 -12.44 -13.18
C MET A 36 -6.98 -13.94 -13.47
N GLU A 37 -6.42 -14.40 -14.59
CA GLU A 37 -6.35 -15.81 -14.96
C GLU A 37 -5.65 -16.61 -13.85
N ARG A 38 -4.43 -16.19 -13.48
CA ARG A 38 -3.60 -16.88 -12.49
C ARG A 38 -4.17 -16.82 -11.07
N LEU A 39 -4.93 -15.77 -10.73
CA LEU A 39 -5.61 -15.65 -9.45
C LEU A 39 -6.83 -16.57 -9.34
N GLY A 40 -7.32 -17.11 -10.48
CA GLY A 40 -8.48 -17.99 -10.56
C GLY A 40 -9.79 -17.26 -10.87
N PHE A 41 -9.70 -16.06 -11.45
CA PHE A 41 -10.82 -15.20 -11.85
C PHE A 41 -10.92 -15.02 -13.37
N GLY A 42 -10.14 -15.75 -14.17
CA GLY A 42 -10.15 -15.65 -15.64
C GLY A 42 -11.53 -15.86 -16.26
N GLU A 43 -12.28 -16.83 -15.74
CA GLU A 43 -13.65 -17.15 -16.16
C GLU A 43 -14.73 -16.27 -15.51
N GLN A 44 -14.35 -15.26 -14.71
CA GLN A 44 -15.31 -14.33 -14.11
C GLN A 44 -15.47 -13.08 -14.98
N PRO A 45 -16.65 -12.44 -14.97
CA PRO A 45 -16.76 -11.11 -15.52
C PRO A 45 -15.98 -10.12 -14.65
N TYR A 46 -15.09 -9.35 -15.27
CA TYR A 46 -14.33 -8.30 -14.61
C TYR A 46 -14.18 -7.05 -15.50
N MET A 47 -13.92 -5.93 -14.84
CA MET A 47 -13.58 -4.66 -15.49
C MET A 47 -12.21 -4.20 -15.01
N ILE A 48 -11.36 -3.73 -15.94
CA ILE A 48 -10.03 -3.17 -15.67
C ILE A 48 -10.07 -1.68 -15.99
N PHE A 49 -9.70 -0.86 -15.02
CA PHE A 49 -9.61 0.60 -15.12
C PHE A 49 -8.16 1.03 -14.98
N LYS A 50 -7.65 1.79 -15.95
CA LYS A 50 -6.37 2.50 -15.82
C LYS A 50 -6.61 3.86 -15.19
N HIS A 51 -5.86 4.17 -14.14
CA HIS A 51 -5.86 5.45 -13.46
C HIS A 51 -4.50 6.15 -13.63
N GLU A 52 -4.53 7.47 -13.78
CA GLU A 52 -3.38 8.36 -13.97
C GLU A 52 -3.47 9.61 -13.06
N ASP A 53 -4.26 9.52 -12.00
CA ASP A 53 -4.60 10.58 -11.06
C ASP A 53 -3.52 10.84 -9.98
N ILE A 54 -2.43 10.07 -10.01
CA ILE A 54 -1.24 10.22 -9.16
C ILE A 54 0.03 10.14 -10.03
N ASP A 55 1.21 10.37 -9.45
CA ASP A 55 2.53 10.33 -10.13
C ASP A 55 2.91 8.97 -10.77
N ARG A 56 1.99 8.01 -10.83
CA ARG A 56 2.16 6.70 -11.47
C ARG A 56 0.85 6.19 -12.05
N GLN A 57 0.96 5.46 -13.15
CA GLN A 57 -0.15 4.68 -13.69
C GLN A 57 -0.43 3.49 -12.78
N HIS A 58 -1.71 3.19 -12.55
CA HIS A 58 -2.11 2.00 -11.81
C HIS A 58 -3.43 1.44 -12.34
N LEU A 59 -3.65 0.15 -12.09
CA LEU A 59 -4.86 -0.54 -12.50
C LEU A 59 -5.75 -0.82 -11.30
N HIS A 60 -7.05 -0.58 -11.48
CA HIS A 60 -8.09 -1.14 -10.63
C HIS A 60 -8.85 -2.21 -11.38
N ILE A 61 -9.00 -3.37 -10.75
CA ILE A 61 -9.76 -4.49 -11.31
C ILE A 61 -10.90 -4.83 -10.36
N VAL A 62 -12.12 -4.90 -10.87
CA VAL A 62 -13.31 -5.27 -10.10
C VAL A 62 -13.94 -6.51 -10.72
N SER A 63 -14.25 -7.50 -9.88
CA SER A 63 -14.87 -8.77 -10.29
C SER A 63 -15.84 -9.27 -9.22
N THR A 64 -16.70 -10.22 -9.60
CA THR A 64 -17.47 -11.05 -8.66
C THR A 64 -16.65 -12.25 -8.19
N ARG A 65 -16.89 -12.69 -6.95
CA ARG A 65 -16.41 -13.97 -6.39
C ARG A 65 -17.43 -15.10 -6.54
N VAL A 66 -18.65 -14.80 -6.97
CA VAL A 66 -19.72 -15.78 -7.16
C VAL A 66 -19.70 -16.25 -8.61
N ARG A 67 -19.41 -17.53 -8.81
CA ARG A 67 -19.41 -18.18 -10.12
C ARG A 67 -20.84 -18.26 -10.68
N SER A 68 -20.95 -18.52 -11.98
CA SER A 68 -22.23 -18.72 -12.67
C SER A 68 -23.09 -19.86 -12.09
N ASP A 69 -22.46 -20.86 -11.47
CA ASP A 69 -23.13 -21.96 -10.77
C ASP A 69 -23.55 -21.62 -9.32
N GLY A 70 -23.30 -20.38 -8.87
CA GLY A 70 -23.60 -19.90 -7.52
C GLY A 70 -22.54 -20.26 -6.47
N THR A 71 -21.47 -20.97 -6.84
CA THR A 71 -20.39 -21.30 -5.91
C THR A 71 -19.44 -20.12 -5.69
N LEU A 72 -18.82 -20.07 -4.51
CA LEU A 72 -17.88 -19.00 -4.15
C LEU A 72 -16.43 -19.36 -4.54
N ILE A 73 -15.72 -18.40 -5.12
CA ILE A 73 -14.26 -18.45 -5.28
C ILE A 73 -13.63 -18.15 -3.92
N SER A 74 -12.83 -19.09 -3.42
CA SER A 74 -12.16 -18.95 -2.13
C SER A 74 -11.17 -17.80 -2.13
N ASP A 75 -11.19 -17.02 -1.04
CA ASP A 75 -10.27 -15.93 -0.73
C ASP A 75 -9.04 -16.38 0.07
N LYS A 76 -8.91 -17.69 0.31
CA LYS A 76 -7.81 -18.24 1.11
C LYS A 76 -6.49 -17.92 0.43
N LYS A 77 -5.60 -17.27 1.18
CA LYS A 77 -4.24 -16.93 0.75
C LYS A 77 -4.20 -16.05 -0.51
N ASP A 78 -5.22 -15.24 -0.77
CA ASP A 78 -5.24 -14.28 -1.90
C ASP A 78 -3.98 -13.40 -1.91
N PHE A 79 -3.54 -12.94 -0.73
CA PHE A 79 -2.34 -12.13 -0.60
C PHE A 79 -1.06 -12.88 -1.04
N GLU A 80 -0.88 -14.12 -0.58
CA GLU A 80 0.29 -14.95 -0.93
C GLU A 80 0.28 -15.30 -2.42
N ARG A 81 -0.88 -15.69 -2.95
CA ARG A 81 -1.07 -15.98 -4.37
C ARG A 81 -0.81 -14.75 -5.22
N SER A 82 -1.43 -13.62 -4.88
CA SER A 82 -1.25 -12.35 -5.57
C SER A 82 0.22 -11.95 -5.60
N ARG A 83 0.93 -12.07 -4.47
CA ARG A 83 2.36 -11.74 -4.40
C ARG A 83 3.18 -12.61 -5.35
N LYS A 84 2.96 -13.93 -5.34
CA LYS A 84 3.65 -14.84 -6.25
C LYS A 84 3.37 -14.49 -7.72
N ILE A 85 2.11 -14.18 -8.04
CA ILE A 85 1.71 -13.78 -9.39
C ILE A 85 2.42 -12.48 -9.80
N THR A 86 2.42 -11.46 -8.94
CA THR A 86 3.10 -10.19 -9.25
C THR A 86 4.61 -10.36 -9.38
N ASP A 87 5.26 -11.12 -8.50
CA ASP A 87 6.70 -11.39 -8.57
C ASP A 87 7.08 -12.07 -9.91
N ASP A 88 6.25 -13.03 -10.37
CA ASP A 88 6.45 -13.71 -11.66
C ASP A 88 6.14 -12.79 -12.87
N LEU A 89 5.13 -11.92 -12.77
CA LEU A 89 4.81 -10.94 -13.82
C LEU A 89 5.91 -9.89 -13.94
N GLU A 90 6.46 -9.41 -12.82
CA GLU A 90 7.59 -8.49 -12.80
C GLU A 90 8.77 -9.09 -13.59
N GLN A 91 9.10 -10.36 -13.35
CA GLN A 91 10.15 -11.05 -14.12
C GLN A 91 9.81 -11.19 -15.60
N LYS A 92 8.58 -11.61 -15.91
CA LYS A 92 8.15 -11.87 -17.30
C LYS A 92 8.16 -10.62 -18.17
N TYR A 93 7.70 -9.49 -17.62
CA TYR A 93 7.59 -8.23 -18.35
C TYR A 93 8.80 -7.31 -18.15
N GLY A 94 9.81 -7.75 -17.38
CA GLY A 94 11.02 -6.96 -17.11
C GLY A 94 10.75 -5.71 -16.27
N LEU A 95 9.77 -5.78 -15.36
CA LEU A 95 9.37 -4.67 -14.50
C LEU A 95 10.28 -4.54 -13.29
N HIS A 96 10.27 -3.36 -12.70
CA HIS A 96 10.94 -3.16 -11.42
C HIS A 96 10.25 -4.03 -10.36
N PRO A 97 11.01 -4.91 -9.68
CA PRO A 97 10.43 -5.71 -8.63
C PRO A 97 9.93 -4.80 -7.53
N LYS A 98 8.77 -5.09 -6.94
CA LYS A 98 8.33 -4.40 -5.74
C LYS A 98 9.45 -4.51 -4.72
N ASP A 99 9.99 -3.37 -4.27
CA ASP A 99 11.06 -3.32 -3.29
C ASP A 99 10.75 -4.33 -2.19
N LYS A 100 11.45 -5.47 -2.22
CA LYS A 100 11.67 -6.24 -1.02
C LYS A 100 12.26 -5.18 -0.11
N LYS A 101 11.64 -4.91 1.04
CA LYS A 101 12.21 -4.09 2.09
C LYS A 101 13.57 -4.70 2.50
N GLN A 102 14.57 -4.64 1.63
CA GLN A 102 15.96 -4.46 2.01
C GLN A 102 15.88 -3.21 2.85
N GLY A 103 16.25 -3.31 4.12
CA GLY A 103 16.21 -2.17 5.01
C GLY A 103 16.93 -1.04 4.30
N GLU A 104 16.17 -0.07 3.79
CA GLU A 104 16.73 1.15 3.26
C GLU A 104 17.63 1.63 4.40
N ALA A 105 18.93 1.73 4.13
CA ALA A 105 19.83 2.38 5.07
C ALA A 105 19.19 3.74 5.32
N TRP A 106 18.61 3.92 6.51
CA TRP A 106 17.70 5.03 6.77
C TRP A 106 18.41 6.34 6.44
N GLN A 107 18.03 6.98 5.33
CA GLN A 107 18.59 8.26 4.92
C GLN A 107 17.92 9.36 5.73
N LEU A 108 18.31 9.45 7.00
CA LEU A 108 17.81 10.47 7.90
C LEU A 108 18.44 11.82 7.54
N SER A 109 17.63 12.71 6.98
CA SER A 109 18.01 14.09 6.67
C SER A 109 17.15 15.05 7.49
N PRO A 110 17.68 16.20 7.94
CA PRO A 110 16.87 17.23 8.58
C PRO A 110 15.71 17.67 7.68
N VAL A 111 14.55 17.88 8.29
CA VAL A 111 13.34 18.31 7.58
C VAL A 111 13.49 19.74 7.08
N ASP A 112 13.07 19.96 5.84
CA ASP A 112 12.96 21.26 5.19
C ASP A 112 11.48 21.63 5.02
N ALA A 113 11.06 22.61 5.83
CA ALA A 113 9.69 23.11 5.88
C ALA A 113 9.28 23.92 4.62
N SER A 114 10.22 24.29 3.75
CA SER A 114 9.92 25.03 2.51
C SER A 114 9.39 24.13 1.39
N ARG A 115 9.54 22.80 1.51
CA ARG A 115 9.12 21.83 0.50
C ARG A 115 7.68 21.35 0.72
N SER A 116 7.01 20.96 -0.37
CA SER A 116 5.61 20.50 -0.37
C SER A 116 5.40 19.10 0.24
N ASP A 117 6.48 18.33 0.47
CA ASP A 117 6.44 16.95 0.96
C ASP A 117 6.69 16.82 2.48
N LEU A 118 6.42 17.88 3.26
CA LEU A 118 6.70 17.96 4.70
C LEU A 118 6.26 16.74 5.51
N LYS A 119 5.03 16.26 5.31
CA LYS A 119 4.51 15.06 6.01
C LYS A 119 5.34 13.82 5.69
N LYS A 120 5.78 13.66 4.43
CA LYS A 120 6.62 12.53 4.00
C LYS A 120 8.00 12.62 4.65
N GLN A 121 8.58 13.82 4.73
CA GLN A 121 9.86 14.07 5.40
C GLN A 121 9.80 13.74 6.90
N ILE A 122 8.80 14.26 7.63
CA ILE A 122 8.61 13.98 9.07
C ILE A 122 8.45 12.47 9.30
N VAL A 123 7.60 11.80 8.52
CA VAL A 123 7.40 10.35 8.63
C VAL A 123 8.67 9.56 8.32
N GLY A 124 9.46 10.03 7.36
CA GLY A 124 10.74 9.46 6.95
C GLY A 124 11.84 9.58 8.01
N VAL A 125 11.68 10.45 9.01
CA VAL A 125 12.58 10.57 10.17
C VAL A 125 12.00 9.86 11.40
N VAL A 126 10.74 10.15 11.74
CA VAL A 126 10.08 9.67 12.97
C VAL A 126 9.99 8.15 13.03
N LYS A 127 9.53 7.48 11.96
CA LYS A 127 9.35 6.02 11.95
C LYS A 127 10.68 5.26 12.14
N PRO A 128 11.75 5.56 11.37
CA PRO A 128 13.06 4.98 11.61
C PRO A 128 13.55 5.13 13.04
N LEU A 129 13.53 6.37 13.56
CA LEU A 129 14.08 6.66 14.89
C LEU A 129 13.31 5.93 15.99
N ALA A 130 11.97 5.86 15.87
CA ALA A 130 11.13 5.09 16.77
C ALA A 130 11.37 3.58 16.71
N THR A 131 11.92 3.07 15.59
CA THR A 131 12.27 1.66 15.43
C THR A 131 13.69 1.36 15.94
N MET A 132 14.63 2.27 15.70
CA MET A 132 16.06 2.10 16.04
C MET A 132 16.37 2.38 17.51
N TYR A 133 15.62 3.29 18.15
CA TYR A 133 15.88 3.74 19.51
C TYR A 133 14.73 3.39 20.45
N LYS A 134 15.08 3.04 21.69
CA LYS A 134 14.13 2.95 22.80
C LYS A 134 14.31 4.18 23.69
N PHE A 135 13.25 4.96 23.83
CA PHE A 135 13.24 6.17 24.66
C PHE A 135 12.64 5.86 26.03
N GLN A 136 13.22 6.44 27.07
CA GLN A 136 12.69 6.34 28.44
C GLN A 136 11.90 7.60 28.85
N SER A 137 12.00 8.67 28.05
CA SER A 137 11.28 9.92 28.29
C SER A 137 10.93 10.67 27.00
N LEU A 138 9.92 11.54 27.06
CA LEU A 138 9.60 12.45 25.96
C LEU A 138 10.73 13.46 25.68
N GLY A 139 11.51 13.80 26.72
CA GLY A 139 12.68 14.68 26.59
C GLY A 139 13.76 14.09 25.70
N GLU A 140 14.10 12.81 25.88
CA GLU A 140 15.03 12.08 25.00
C GLU A 140 14.52 12.04 23.56
N TYR A 141 13.24 11.72 23.38
CA TYR A 141 12.65 11.66 22.05
C TYR A 141 12.68 13.03 21.35
N ARG A 142 12.35 14.10 22.08
CA ARG A 142 12.42 15.48 21.59
C ARG A 142 13.84 15.89 21.22
N ALA A 143 14.83 15.58 22.06
CA ALA A 143 16.23 15.91 21.80
C ALA A 143 16.78 15.21 20.54
N LEU A 144 16.35 13.97 20.29
CA LEU A 144 16.73 13.26 19.08
C LEU A 144 16.07 13.85 17.83
N LEU A 145 14.76 14.18 17.89
CA LEU A 145 14.04 14.77 16.77
C LEU A 145 14.52 16.19 16.42
N SER A 146 14.99 16.97 17.40
CA SER A 146 15.51 18.31 17.14
C SER A 146 16.78 18.31 16.29
N LEU A 147 17.54 17.20 16.25
CA LEU A 147 18.67 17.04 15.32
C LEU A 147 18.23 17.04 13.84
N TYR A 148 16.93 16.82 13.60
CA TYR A 148 16.33 16.76 12.27
C TYR A 148 15.32 17.88 12.03
N ASN A 149 15.39 18.98 12.79
CA ASN A 149 14.46 20.12 12.71
C ASN A 149 12.99 19.78 13.02
N ILE A 150 12.73 18.73 13.81
CA ILE A 150 11.37 18.33 14.19
C ILE A 150 11.13 18.70 15.66
N GLY A 151 10.09 19.49 15.91
CA GLY A 151 9.55 19.71 17.26
C GLY A 151 8.65 18.55 17.67
N VAL A 152 8.47 18.34 18.98
CA VAL A 152 7.41 17.42 19.45
C VAL A 152 6.83 17.88 20.77
N GLU A 153 5.51 17.93 20.84
CA GLU A 153 4.76 18.31 22.04
C GLU A 153 3.70 17.28 22.39
N LYS A 154 3.56 17.02 23.69
CA LYS A 154 2.45 16.22 24.20
C LYS A 154 1.21 17.10 24.24
N VAL A 155 0.13 16.63 23.62
CA VAL A 155 -1.16 17.28 23.66
C VAL A 155 -2.18 16.39 24.35
N GLU A 156 -3.05 17.02 25.14
CA GLU A 156 -4.18 16.37 25.80
C GLU A 156 -5.43 17.19 25.53
N GLY A 157 -6.54 16.53 25.23
CA GLY A 157 -7.79 17.21 24.87
C GLY A 157 -9.01 16.32 25.00
N SER A 158 -10.16 16.84 24.59
CA SER A 158 -11.43 16.13 24.56
C SER A 158 -12.12 16.39 23.22
N ASN A 159 -12.56 15.34 22.53
CA ASN A 159 -13.37 15.43 21.32
C ASN A 159 -14.68 14.67 21.53
N GLN A 160 -15.81 15.37 21.47
CA GLN A 160 -17.15 14.79 21.71
C GLN A 160 -17.24 13.96 23.01
N GLY A 161 -16.55 14.41 24.07
CA GLY A 161 -16.50 13.73 25.36
C GLY A 161 -15.42 12.64 25.49
N ASN A 162 -14.77 12.25 24.39
CA ASN A 162 -13.66 11.31 24.42
C ASN A 162 -12.34 12.05 24.68
N LYS A 163 -11.70 11.77 25.82
CA LYS A 163 -10.36 12.27 26.11
C LYS A 163 -9.35 11.66 25.15
N TYR A 164 -8.43 12.47 24.62
CA TYR A 164 -7.30 11.99 23.85
C TYR A 164 -6.00 12.55 24.41
N THR A 165 -4.95 11.74 24.26
CA THR A 165 -3.56 12.13 24.51
C THR A 165 -2.77 11.77 23.28
N GLY A 166 -2.01 12.71 22.75
CA GLY A 166 -1.27 12.54 21.50
C GLY A 166 0.02 13.33 21.48
N LEU A 167 0.72 13.24 20.35
CA LEU A 167 1.90 14.03 20.04
C LEU A 167 1.59 14.90 18.82
N VAL A 168 2.00 16.16 18.88
CA VAL A 168 2.07 17.06 17.73
C VAL A 168 3.54 17.18 17.35
N TYR A 169 3.83 17.08 16.05
CA TYR A 169 5.15 17.19 15.45
C TYR A 169 5.22 18.44 14.58
#